data_AF-A0AB38IEB5-F1
#
_entry.id   AF-A0AB38IEB5-F1
#
_cell.length_a   1.000
_cell.length_b   1.000
_cell.length_c   1.000
_cell.angle_alpha   90.00
_cell.angle_beta   90.00
_cell.angle_gamma   90.00
#
_symmetry.space_group_name_H-M   'P 1'
#
loop_
_entity.id
_entity.type
_entity.pdbx_description
1 polymer ?
#
loop_
_entity_poly.entity_id
_entity_poly.type
_entity_poly.pdbx_seq_one_letter_code
_entity_poly.pdbx_strand_id
1 'polypeptide(L)'
;MPLAVQLHNVFRSRLIGAFWQRHGLRVIPTLQWSTPESFDFVFDGLPERSTVAVSTVGVLTDPVATALWRLGMSEALERLRPNLVLLYGLPMPDFDWRGTEWIRYENKTIERMQHGRMRV
;
A
#
# COMPACT_ATOMS: atom_id res chain seq x y z
N MET A 1 14.16 -9.02 1.57
CA MET A 1 14.55 -8.38 2.85
C MET A 1 14.36 -9.40 3.97
N PRO A 2 15.32 -9.62 4.89
CA PRO A 2 15.16 -10.57 5.99
C PRO A 2 13.96 -10.23 6.89
N LEU A 3 13.23 -11.24 7.39
CA LEU A 3 11.99 -11.07 8.15
C LEU A 3 12.13 -10.12 9.36
N ALA A 4 13.24 -10.24 10.10
CA ALA A 4 13.52 -9.37 11.24
C ALA A 4 13.56 -7.88 10.86
N VAL A 5 14.11 -7.55 9.69
CA VAL A 5 14.15 -6.17 9.19
C VAL A 5 12.76 -5.70 8.77
N GLN A 6 11.95 -6.59 8.18
CA GLN A 6 10.57 -6.28 7.84
C GLN A 6 9.75 -5.96 9.10
N LEU A 7 9.85 -6.80 10.13
CA LEU A 7 9.17 -6.61 11.40
C LEU A 7 9.57 -5.29 12.06
N HIS A 8 10.87 -4.98 12.08
CA HIS A 8 11.38 -3.72 12.60
C HIS A 8 10.83 -2.49 11.83
N ASN A 9 10.73 -2.57 10.50
CA ASN A 9 10.17 -1.51 9.68
C ASN A 9 8.67 -1.30 9.96
N VAL A 10 7.91 -2.38 10.11
CA VAL A 10 6.48 -2.30 10.47
C VAL A 10 6.32 -1.67 11.85
N PHE A 11 7.08 -2.14 12.85
CA PHE A 11 7.07 -1.56 14.20
C PHE A 11 7.30 -0.05 14.17
N ARG A 12 8.35 0.41 13.47
CA ARG A 12 8.66 1.85 13.36
C ARG A 12 7.54 2.63 12.69
N SER A 13 6.97 2.11 11.61
CA SER A 13 5.84 2.74 10.91
C SER A 13 4.64 2.91 11.84
N ARG A 14 4.28 1.87 12.61
CA ARG A 14 3.17 1.91 13.58
C ARG A 14 3.44 2.88 14.72
N LEU A 15 4.66 2.86 15.29
CA LEU A 15 5.04 3.75 16.37
C LEU A 15 4.94 5.22 15.98
N ILE A 16 5.44 5.58 14.79
CA ILE A 16 5.38 6.96 14.27
C ILE A 16 3.92 7.37 13.99
N GLY A 17 3.14 6.47 13.38
CA GLY A 17 1.71 6.73 13.14
C GLY A 17 0.94 6.98 14.44
N ALA A 18 1.13 6.13 15.45
CA ALA A 18 0.52 6.29 16.76
C ALA A 18 0.97 7.58 17.46
N PHE A 19 2.25 7.94 17.35
CA PHE A 19 2.77 9.20 17.87
C PHE A 19 2.02 10.39 17.27
N TRP A 20 1.92 10.49 15.94
CA TRP A 20 1.22 11.60 15.27
C TRP A 20 -0.28 11.63 15.58
N GLN A 21 -0.94 10.47 15.65
CA GLN A 21 -2.35 10.39 16.06
C GLN A 21 -2.56 10.92 17.48
N ARG A 22 -1.67 10.59 18.42
CA ARG A 22 -1.70 11.14 19.79
C ARG A 22 -1.54 12.66 19.84
N HIS A 23 -0.96 13.26 18.80
CA HIS A 23 -0.84 14.71 18.64
C HIS A 23 -1.98 15.33 17.82
N GLY A 24 -3.08 14.61 17.62
CA GLY A 24 -4.29 15.12 16.96
C GLY A 24 -4.21 15.14 15.43
N LEU A 25 -3.15 14.58 14.83
CA LEU A 25 -3.04 14.49 13.38
C LEU A 25 -3.84 13.31 12.84
N ARG A 26 -4.55 13.55 11.73
CA ARG A 26 -5.16 12.47 10.95
C ARG A 26 -4.08 11.76 10.14
N VAL A 27 -3.79 10.52 10.50
CA VAL A 27 -2.78 9.68 9.85
C VAL A 27 -3.47 8.63 9.00
N ILE A 28 -3.13 8.57 7.71
CA ILE A 28 -3.55 7.51 6.79
C ILE A 28 -2.36 6.56 6.62
N PRO A 29 -2.46 5.29 7.05
CA PRO A 29 -1.36 4.36 6.92
C PRO A 29 -1.17 3.94 5.47
N THR A 30 0.09 3.92 5.02
CA THR A 30 0.47 3.28 3.77
C THR A 30 0.70 1.80 4.02
N LEU A 31 -0.02 0.96 3.29
CA LEU A 31 0.15 -0.48 3.32
C LEU A 31 1.47 -0.87 2.63
N GLN A 32 2.21 -1.76 3.27
CA GLN A 32 3.47 -2.28 2.76
C GLN A 32 3.60 -3.75 3.15
N TRP A 33 4.04 -4.57 2.21
CA TRP A 33 4.33 -5.99 2.39
C TRP A 33 5.49 -6.38 1.48
N SER A 34 6.02 -7.59 1.63
CA SER A 34 7.01 -8.14 0.69
C SER A 34 6.56 -9.46 0.09
N THR A 35 6.53 -10.51 0.90
CA THR A 35 6.12 -11.86 0.53
C THR A 35 4.98 -12.33 1.45
N PRO A 36 4.28 -13.43 1.13
CA PRO A 36 3.17 -13.91 1.95
C PRO A 36 3.52 -14.16 3.43
N GLU A 37 4.77 -14.52 3.73
CA GLU A 37 5.25 -14.68 5.12
C GLU A 37 5.21 -13.37 5.92
N SER A 38 5.17 -12.22 5.23
CA SER A 38 5.03 -10.92 5.90
C SER A 38 3.59 -10.63 6.37
N PHE A 39 2.60 -11.34 5.83
CA PHE A 39 1.18 -11.08 6.11
C PHE A 39 0.82 -11.33 7.58
N ASP A 40 1.60 -12.13 8.29
CA ASP A 40 1.41 -12.42 9.71
C ASP A 40 1.56 -11.20 10.62
N PHE A 41 2.22 -10.12 10.17
CA PHE A 41 2.45 -8.94 11.02
C PHE A 41 2.26 -7.58 10.31
N VAL A 42 2.33 -7.51 8.98
CA VAL A 42 2.29 -6.21 8.27
C VAL A 42 0.96 -5.47 8.42
N PHE A 43 -0.13 -6.19 8.67
CA PHE A 43 -1.46 -5.59 8.85
C PHE A 43 -1.81 -5.31 10.31
N ASP A 44 -1.00 -5.78 11.26
CA ASP A 44 -1.27 -5.62 12.69
C ASP A 44 -1.18 -4.15 13.13
N GLY A 45 -2.07 -3.79 14.05
CA GLY A 45 -2.17 -2.44 14.60
C GLY A 45 -2.68 -1.39 13.60
N LEU A 46 -3.10 -1.79 12.40
CA LEU A 46 -3.83 -0.92 11.49
C LEU A 46 -5.32 -0.89 11.84
N PRO A 47 -5.98 0.26 11.72
CA PRO A 47 -7.42 0.34 11.90
C PRO A 47 -8.14 -0.41 10.77
N GLU A 48 -9.17 -1.16 11.14
CA GLU A 48 -10.14 -1.71 10.19
C GLU A 48 -11.15 -0.66 9.74
N ARG A 49 -11.79 -0.87 8.58
CA ARG A 49 -12.85 0.02 8.06
C ARG A 49 -12.43 1.48 8.04
N SER A 50 -11.18 1.72 7.68
CA SER A 50 -10.59 3.06 7.58
C SER A 50 -10.16 3.37 6.15
N THR A 51 -9.68 4.59 5.93
CA THR A 51 -8.90 4.92 4.75
C THR A 51 -7.48 4.37 4.88
N VAL A 52 -6.94 3.79 3.82
CA VAL A 52 -5.55 3.31 3.72
C VAL A 52 -4.94 3.78 2.41
N ALA A 53 -3.62 3.85 2.33
CA ALA A 53 -2.91 4.17 1.09
C ALA A 53 -2.12 2.95 0.58
N VAL A 54 -1.96 2.83 -0.73
CA VAL A 54 -1.15 1.78 -1.38
C VAL A 54 -0.47 2.35 -2.63
N SER A 55 0.64 1.77 -3.05
CA SER A 55 1.32 2.17 -4.29
C SER A 55 1.57 1.00 -5.23
N THR A 56 1.53 1.29 -6.53
CA THR A 56 1.90 0.38 -7.64
C THR A 56 3.15 0.86 -8.39
N VAL A 57 3.79 1.93 -7.93
CA VAL A 57 5.01 2.46 -8.55
C VAL A 57 6.12 1.41 -8.47
N GLY A 58 6.71 1.07 -9.62
CA GLY A 58 7.75 0.04 -9.73
C GLY A 58 7.24 -1.40 -9.66
N VAL A 59 5.94 -1.62 -9.47
CA VAL A 59 5.32 -2.96 -9.39
C VAL A 59 4.98 -3.49 -10.78
N LEU A 60 4.33 -2.66 -11.60
CA LEU A 60 3.69 -3.10 -12.86
C LEU A 60 4.67 -3.55 -13.95
N THR A 61 5.96 -3.25 -13.81
CA THR A 61 7.01 -3.63 -14.77
C THR A 61 7.66 -4.98 -14.44
N ASP A 62 7.36 -5.55 -13.28
CA ASP A 62 7.92 -6.82 -12.81
C ASP A 62 6.77 -7.80 -12.53
N PRO A 63 6.70 -8.95 -13.24
CA PRO A 63 5.65 -9.96 -13.03
C PRO A 63 5.61 -10.52 -11.60
N VAL A 64 6.77 -10.69 -10.95
CA VAL A 64 6.85 -11.20 -9.58
C VAL A 64 6.31 -10.15 -8.61
N ALA A 65 6.76 -8.90 -8.74
CA ALA A 65 6.24 -7.80 -7.93
C ALA A 65 4.74 -7.62 -8.12
N THR A 66 4.26 -7.75 -9.36
CA THR A 66 2.83 -7.69 -9.71
C THR A 66 2.03 -8.77 -9.00
N ALA A 67 2.51 -10.02 -9.03
CA ALA A 67 1.85 -11.13 -8.34
C ALA A 67 1.82 -10.92 -6.81
N LEU A 68 2.94 -10.53 -6.22
CA LEU A 68 3.05 -10.25 -4.78
C LEU A 68 2.18 -9.07 -4.34
N TRP A 69 2.07 -8.04 -5.18
CA TRP A 69 1.18 -6.92 -4.92
C TRP A 69 -0.28 -7.36 -4.91
N ARG A 70 -0.71 -8.18 -5.89
CA ARG A 70 -2.08 -8.70 -5.94
C ARG A 70 -2.40 -9.50 -4.68
N LEU A 71 -1.53 -10.43 -4.29
CA LEU A 71 -1.71 -11.25 -3.09
C LEU A 71 -1.82 -10.38 -1.82
N GLY A 72 -0.90 -9.44 -1.62
CA GLY A 72 -0.90 -8.61 -0.43
C GLY A 72 -2.06 -7.62 -0.38
N MET A 73 -2.47 -7.05 -1.52
CA MET A 73 -3.63 -6.18 -1.57
C MET A 73 -4.93 -6.97 -1.32
N SER A 74 -5.08 -8.17 -1.88
CA SER A 74 -6.24 -9.03 -1.60
C SER A 74 -6.33 -9.41 -0.12
N GLU A 75 -5.21 -9.74 0.52
CA GLU A 75 -5.16 -10.02 1.96
C GLU A 75 -5.51 -8.78 2.79
N ALA A 76 -5.02 -7.60 2.39
CA ALA A 76 -5.34 -6.34 3.05
C ALA A 76 -6.84 -6.01 2.99
N LEU A 77 -7.49 -6.26 1.84
CA LEU A 77 -8.93 -6.07 1.67
C LEU A 77 -9.72 -7.01 2.60
N GLU A 78 -9.29 -8.26 2.75
CA GLU A 78 -9.94 -9.24 3.63
C GLU A 78 -9.82 -8.84 5.10
N ARG A 79 -8.60 -8.55 5.57
CA ARG A 79 -8.33 -8.29 6.99
C ARG A 79 -8.82 -6.91 7.42
N LEU A 80 -8.47 -5.88 6.67
CA LEU A 80 -8.71 -4.50 7.08
C LEU A 80 -10.09 -4.00 6.66
N ARG A 81 -10.70 -4.59 5.63
CA ARG A 81 -11.99 -4.16 5.05
C ARG A 81 -12.07 -2.62 4.94
N PRO A 82 -11.11 -1.98 4.26
CA PRO A 82 -11.01 -0.52 4.26
C PRO A 82 -12.26 0.10 3.62
N ASN A 83 -12.65 1.29 4.06
CA ASN A 83 -13.74 2.04 3.43
C ASN A 83 -13.27 2.71 2.14
N LEU A 84 -12.00 3.09 2.09
CA LEU A 84 -11.39 3.80 0.96
C LEU A 84 -9.92 3.43 0.83
N VAL A 85 -9.48 3.12 -0.39
CA VAL A 85 -8.07 2.97 -0.74
C VAL A 85 -7.58 4.15 -1.55
N LEU A 86 -6.54 4.83 -1.07
CA LEU A 86 -5.80 5.83 -1.82
C LEU A 86 -4.68 5.15 -2.62
N LEU A 87 -4.82 5.11 -3.94
CA LEU A 87 -3.83 4.50 -4.82
C LEU A 87 -2.83 5.54 -5.34
N TYR A 88 -1.55 5.34 -5.08
CA TYR A 88 -0.45 6.09 -5.68
C TYR A 88 0.24 5.31 -6.79
N GLY A 89 -0.01 5.68 -8.05
CA GLY A 89 0.54 5.01 -9.23
C GLY A 89 -0.52 4.71 -10.28
N LEU A 90 -0.17 3.87 -11.25
CA LEU A 90 -1.14 3.37 -12.22
C LEU A 90 -1.99 2.24 -11.60
N PRO A 91 -3.29 2.16 -11.90
CA PRO A 91 -4.13 1.07 -11.41
C PRO A 91 -3.58 -0.29 -11.85
N MET A 92 -3.65 -1.26 -10.94
CA MET A 92 -3.39 -2.65 -11.27
C MET A 92 -4.49 -3.13 -12.24
N PRO A 93 -4.15 -3.55 -13.47
CA PRO A 93 -5.14 -3.99 -14.45
C PRO A 93 -5.97 -5.16 -13.89
N ASP A 94 -7.28 -5.18 -14.11
CA ASP A 94 -8.16 -6.31 -13.75
C ASP A 94 -8.00 -6.78 -12.29
N PHE A 95 -7.76 -5.85 -11.36
CA PHE A 95 -7.72 -6.17 -9.93
C PHE A 95 -9.11 -6.06 -9.31
N ASP A 96 -9.55 -7.13 -8.64
CA ASP A 96 -10.81 -7.16 -7.91
C ASP A 96 -10.66 -6.45 -6.56
N TRP A 97 -11.27 -5.27 -6.45
CA TRP A 97 -11.30 -4.47 -5.22
C TRP A 97 -12.38 -4.93 -4.22
N ARG A 98 -13.14 -6.00 -4.53
CA ARG A 98 -14.19 -6.56 -3.66
C ARG A 98 -15.22 -5.53 -3.21
N GLY A 99 -15.58 -4.62 -4.12
CA GLY A 99 -16.51 -3.52 -3.86
C GLY A 99 -15.96 -2.38 -2.99
N THR A 100 -14.68 -2.42 -2.61
CA THR A 100 -14.01 -1.35 -1.87
C THR A 100 -13.85 -0.11 -2.76
N GLU A 101 -14.23 1.05 -2.24
CA GLU A 101 -13.99 2.31 -2.93
C GLU A 101 -12.49 2.61 -3.00
N TRP A 102 -12.02 3.09 -4.15
CA TRP A 102 -10.64 3.52 -4.30
C TRP A 102 -10.56 4.77 -5.17
N ILE A 103 -9.63 5.65 -4.81
CA ILE A 103 -9.32 6.82 -5.61
C ILE A 103 -7.84 6.80 -5.97
N ARG A 104 -7.55 7.14 -7.23
CA ARG A 104 -6.18 7.34 -7.68
C ARG A 104 -5.72 8.74 -7.31
N TYR A 105 -4.58 8.85 -6.66
CA TYR A 105 -3.94 10.13 -6.43
C TYR A 105 -3.15 10.55 -7.68
N GLU A 106 -3.55 11.66 -8.28
CA GLU A 106 -2.86 12.22 -9.45
C GLU A 106 -1.67 13.08 -9.02
N ASN A 107 -0.55 12.95 -9.72
CA ASN A 107 0.64 13.76 -9.49
C ASN A 107 1.45 13.87 -10.79
N LYS A 108 2.10 15.01 -11.02
CA LYS A 108 3.01 15.30 -12.14
C LYS A 108 4.05 14.20 -12.39
N THR A 109 4.49 13.49 -11.35
CA THR A 109 5.41 12.35 -11.50
C THR A 109 4.76 11.17 -12.22
N ILE A 110 3.49 10.87 -11.96
CA ILE A 110 2.74 9.80 -12.63
C ILE A 110 2.37 10.20 -14.06
N GLU A 111 2.03 11.47 -14.31
CA GLU A 111 1.85 12.00 -15.66
C GLU A 111 3.10 11.77 -16.53
N ARG A 112 4.29 12.02 -15.98
CA ARG A 112 5.58 11.75 -16.64
C ARG A 112 5.83 10.26 -16.90
N MET A 113 5.36 9.37 -16.02
CA MET A 113 5.47 7.93 -16.23
C MET A 113 4.57 7.43 -17.37
N GLN A 114 3.38 8.04 -17.54
CA GLN A 114 2.45 7.71 -18.64
C GLN A 114 2.99 8.16 -20.01
N HIS A 115 3.72 9.27 -20.07
CA HIS A 115 4.21 9.85 -21.33
C HIS A 115 5.60 9.35 -21.77
N GLY A 116 6.14 8.33 -21.09
CA GLY A 116 7.48 7.82 -21.36
C GLY A 116 8.58 8.77 -20.87
N ARG A 117 9.63 8.21 -20.27
CA ARG A 117 10.85 8.96 -20.01
C ARG A 117 11.44 9.43 -21.35
N MET A 118 11.16 10.65 -21.78
CA MET A 118 12.10 11.37 -22.66
C MET A 118 13.37 11.57 -21.84
N ARG A 119 14.31 10.63 -22.01
CA ARG A 119 15.70 10.83 -21.61
C ARG A 119 16.24 11.91 -22.54
N VAL A 120 16.54 13.09 -21.99
CA VAL A 120 17.52 14.01 -22.58
C VAL A 120 18.90 13.46 -22.26
#